data_AF-A0A1H0LIA9-F1
#
_entry.id   AF-A0A1H0LIA9-F1
#
_cell.length_a   1.000
_cell.length_b   1.000
_cell.length_c   1.000
_cell.angle_alpha   90.00
_cell.angle_beta   90.00
_cell.angle_gamma   90.00
#
_symmetry.space_group_name_H-M   'P 1'
#
loop_
_entity.id
_entity.type
_entity.pdbx_description
1 polymer ?
#
loop_
_entity_poly.entity_id
_entity_poly.type
_entity_poly.pdbx_seq_one_letter_code
_entity_poly.pdbx_strand_id
1 'polypeptide(L)' 'MLVALMLFMVGWVIGRSSTAVVLAMTSTVVMFTAVTIFLSTYRFDLLHVLITFGYLGAHQSGYLLGAYMGAYHQNN' A
#
# COMPACT_ATOMS: atom_id res chain seq x y z
N MET A 1 0.16 8.40 -10.93
CA MET A 1 0.34 6.99 -11.37
C MET A 1 1.63 6.36 -10.84
N LEU A 2 2.80 7.01 -10.97
CA LEU A 2 4.08 6.42 -10.50
C LEU A 2 4.08 6.04 -9.01
N VAL A 3 3.53 6.89 -8.13
CA VAL A 3 3.44 6.62 -6.69
C VAL A 3 2.64 5.34 -6.41
N ALA A 4 1.49 5.16 -7.05
CA ALA A 4 0.68 3.95 -6.90
C ALA A 4 1.44 2.70 -7.35
N LEU A 5 2.21 2.80 -8.44
CA LEU A 5 3.03 1.69 -8.94
C LEU A 5 4.18 1.35 -7.99
N MET A 6 4.83 2.36 -7.40
CA MET A 6 5.83 2.14 -6.35
C MET A 6 5.21 1.47 -5.13
N LEU A 7 4.05 1.95 -4.66
CA LEU A 7 3.33 1.35 -3.53
C LEU A 7 2.91 -0.09 -3.81
N PHE A 8 2.48 -0.38 -5.04
CA PHE A 8 2.20 -1.75 -5.46
C PHE A 8 3.43 -2.64 -5.37
N MET A 9 4.58 -2.19 -5.88
CA MET A 9 5.84 -2.95 -5.80
C MET A 9 6.28 -3.17 -4.35
N VAL A 10 6.16 -2.16 -3.50
CA VAL A 10 6.45 -2.28 -2.05
C VAL A 10 5.54 -3.31 -1.41
N GLY A 11 4.23 -3.23 -1.66
CA GLY A 11 3.27 -4.22 -1.22
C GLY A 11 3.67 -5.63 -1.68
N TRP A 12 4.01 -5.80 -2.95
CA TRP A 12 4.42 -7.07 -3.55
C TRP A 12 5.62 -7.70 -2.86
N VAL A 13 6.66 -6.92 -2.57
CA VAL A 13 7.86 -7.37 -1.85
C VAL A 13 7.51 -7.78 -0.41
N ILE A 14 6.68 -6.99 0.29
CA ILE A 14 6.22 -7.30 1.64
C ILE A 14 5.42 -8.62 1.63
N GLY A 15 4.51 -8.79 0.67
CA GLY A 15 3.66 -9.98 0.57
C GLY A 15 4.47 -11.27 0.45
N ARG A 16 5.62 -11.26 -0.22
CA ARG A 16 6.48 -12.46 -0.35
C ARG A 16 7.18 -12.87 0.93
N SER A 17 7.46 -11.93 1.83
CA SER A 17 8.49 -12.10 2.88
C SER A 17 7.98 -11.84 4.29
N SER A 18 6.77 -11.29 4.44
CA SER A 18 6.29 -10.72 5.70
C SER A 18 4.88 -11.17 6.06
N THR A 19 4.55 -11.10 7.35
CA THR A 19 3.23 -11.47 7.88
C THR A 19 2.21 -10.32 7.74
N ALA A 20 0.92 -10.65 7.91
CA ALA A 20 -0.19 -9.68 7.83
C ALA A 20 -0.04 -8.48 8.79
N VAL A 21 0.71 -8.62 9.88
CA VAL A 21 1.03 -7.53 10.81
C VAL A 21 1.86 -6.43 10.13
N VAL A 22 2.82 -6.82 9.29
CA VAL A 22 3.67 -5.88 8.54
C VAL A 22 2.86 -5.13 7.49
N LEU A 23 1.86 -5.77 6.88
CA LEU A 23 0.91 -5.10 5.99
C LEU A 23 0.12 -4.01 6.72
N ALA A 24 -0.39 -4.31 7.92
CA ALA A 24 -1.16 -3.35 8.70
C ALA A 24 -0.31 -2.12 9.06
N MET A 25 0.92 -2.34 9.53
CA MET A 25 1.87 -1.28 9.87
C MET A 25 2.27 -0.41 8.67
N THR A 26 2.52 -1.02 7.52
CA THR A 26 2.91 -0.26 6.32
C THR A 26 1.72 0.49 5.72
N SER A 27 0.52 -0.07 5.80
CA SER A 27 -0.71 0.62 5.37
C SER A 27 -1.04 1.82 6.27
N THR A 28 -0.84 1.73 7.60
CA THR A 28 -1.01 2.87 8.50
C THR A 28 0.00 3.97 8.23
N VAL A 29 1.26 3.64 7.92
CA VAL A 29 2.27 4.63 7.51
C VAL A 29 1.89 5.33 6.22
N VAL A 30 1.42 4.59 5.19
CA VAL A 30 0.96 5.18 3.92
C VAL A 30 -0.22 6.11 4.17
N MET A 31 -1.19 5.69 4.98
CA MET A 31 -2.37 6.50 5.28
C MET A 31 -2.00 7.76 6.07
N PHE A 32 -1.17 7.63 7.11
CA PHE A 32 -0.74 8.77 7.93
C PHE A 32 0.04 9.78 7.10
N THR A 33 1.00 9.32 6.30
CA THR A 33 1.82 10.19 5.45
C THR A 33 0.97 10.92 4.41
N ALA A 34 0.05 10.22 3.73
CA ALA A 34 -0.85 10.84 2.76
C ALA A 34 -1.77 11.88 3.41
N VAL A 35 -2.39 11.54 4.54
CA VAL A 35 -3.27 12.45 5.28
C VAL A 35 -2.51 13.69 5.76
N THR A 36 -1.31 13.53 6.34
CA THR A 36 -0.48 14.66 6.79
C THR A 36 -0.10 15.58 5.63
N ILE A 37 0.35 15.04 4.50
CA ILE A 37 0.73 15.83 3.32
C ILE A 37 -0.48 16.60 2.77
N PHE A 38 -1.65 15.95 2.69
CA PHE A 38 -2.84 16.59 2.17
C PHE A 38 -3.40 17.67 3.11
N LEU A 39 -3.34 17.47 4.43
CA LEU A 39 -3.71 18.49 5.41
C LEU A 39 -2.73 19.67 5.45
N SER A 40 -1.43 19.43 5.28
CA SER A 40 -0.42 20.49 5.38
C SER A 40 -0.28 21.32 4.11
N THR A 41 -0.53 20.71 2.95
CA THR A 41 -0.20 21.29 1.64
C THR A 41 -1.44 21.73 0.87
N TYR A 42 -2.58 21.11 1.13
CA TYR A 42 -3.82 21.32 0.38
C TYR A 42 -5.00 21.54 1.33
N ARG A 43 -6.13 22.01 0.79
CA ARG A 43 -7.40 21.94 1.52
C ARG A 43 -7.89 20.49 1.47
N PHE A 44 -8.50 20.04 2.56
CA PHE A 44 -9.12 18.72 2.61
C PHE A 44 -10.23 18.67 1.56
N ASP A 45 -10.03 17.86 0.52
CA ASP A 45 -10.92 17.74 -0.62
C ASP A 45 -11.13 16.26 -0.96
N LEU A 46 -12.33 15.93 -1.44
CA LEU A 46 -12.77 14.58 -1.73
C LEU A 46 -11.84 13.87 -2.73
N LEU A 47 -11.27 14.64 -3.68
CA LEU A 47 -10.33 14.12 -4.67
C LEU A 47 -9.06 13.56 -4.00
N HIS A 48 -8.50 14.28 -3.02
CA HIS A 48 -7.30 13.83 -2.29
C HIS A 48 -7.58 12.62 -1.40
N VAL A 49 -8.78 12.54 -0.81
CA VAL A 49 -9.24 11.35 -0.09
C VAL A 49 -9.29 10.16 -1.04
N LEU A 50 -9.88 10.32 -2.23
CA LEU A 50 -9.95 9.27 -3.24
C LEU A 50 -8.56 8.81 -3.71
N ILE A 51 -7.62 9.75 -3.91
CA ILE A 51 -6.22 9.43 -4.24
C ILE A 51 -5.58 8.60 -3.12
N THR A 52 -5.81 8.96 -1.86
CA THR A 52 -5.30 8.22 -0.69
C THR A 52 -5.81 6.78 -0.69
N PHE A 53 -7.10 6.59 -0.94
CA PHE A 53 -7.68 5.25 -1.09
C PHE A 53 -7.07 4.49 -2.27
N GLY A 54 -6.82 5.16 -3.40
CA GLY A 54 -6.12 4.56 -4.54
C GLY A 54 -4.70 4.10 -4.20
N TYR A 55 -3.96 4.87 -3.39
CA TYR A 55 -2.62 4.51 -2.92
C TYR A 55 -2.65 3.31 -1.97
N LEU A 56 -3.61 3.27 -1.04
CA LEU A 56 -3.83 2.11 -0.17
C LEU A 56 -4.22 0.88 -0.96
N GLY A 57 -5.12 1.01 -1.93
CA GLY A 57 -5.55 -0.10 -2.80
C GLY A 57 -4.39 -0.66 -3.64
N ALA A 58 -3.54 0.21 -4.17
CA ALA A 58 -2.34 -0.22 -4.89
C ALA A 58 -1.37 -0.99 -3.98
N HIS A 59 -1.12 -0.49 -2.78
CA HIS A 59 -0.28 -1.17 -1.79
C HIS A 59 -0.84 -2.55 -1.38
N GLN A 60 -2.14 -2.61 -1.07
CA GLN A 60 -2.78 -3.86 -0.64
C GLN A 60 -2.89 -4.90 -1.76
N SER A 61 -3.18 -4.48 -3.00
CA SER A 61 -3.21 -5.38 -4.16
C SER A 61 -1.83 -5.96 -4.46
N GLY A 62 -0.76 -5.15 -4.35
CA GLY A 62 0.62 -5.61 -4.44
C GLY A 62 0.92 -6.69 -3.41
N TYR A 63 0.60 -6.42 -2.14
CA TYR A 63 0.77 -7.40 -1.06
C TYR A 63 0.05 -8.71 -1.33
N LEU A 64 -1.21 -8.65 -1.76
CA LEU A 64 -2.02 -9.84 -1.97
C LEU A 64 -1.42 -10.73 -3.08
N LEU A 65 -0.93 -10.11 -4.16
CA LEU A 65 -0.18 -10.81 -5.20
C LEU A 65 1.12 -11.41 -4.67
N GLY A 66 1.86 -10.67 -3.83
CA GLY A 66 3.13 -11.11 -3.25
C GLY A 66 2.96 -12.32 -2.36
N ALA A 67 1.96 -12.28 -1.48
CA ALA A 67 1.60 -13.37 -0.59
C ALA A 67 1.16 -14.60 -1.38
N TYR A 68 0.34 -14.41 -2.42
CA TYR A 68 -0.08 -15.51 -3.30
C TYR A 68 1.11 -16.20 -3.98
N MET A 69 2.01 -15.42 -4.59
CA MET A 69 3.20 -15.98 -5.25
C MET A 69 4.20 -16.60 -4.27
N GLY A 70 4.37 -16.00 -3.09
CA GLY A 70 5.25 -16.51 -2.04
C GLY A 70 4.77 -17.85 -1.49
N ALA A 71 3.47 -17.98 -1.21
CA ALA A 71 2.87 -19.24 -0.77
C ALA A 71 3.00 -20.35 -1.82
N TYR A 72 2.87 -20.01 -3.11
CA TYR A 72 3.07 -20.97 -4.20
C TYR A 72 4.51 -21.49 -4.28
N HIS A 73 5.50 -20.63 -4.01
CA HIS A 73 6.91 -21.00 -4.05
C HIS A 73 7.35 -21.87 -2.86
N GLN A 74 6.64 -21.79 -1.73
CA GLN A 74 6.95 -22.57 -0.53
C GLN A 74 6.30 -23.96 -0.53
N ASN A 75 5.37 -24.22 -1.46
CA ASN A 75 4.60 -25.45 -1.58
C ASN A 75 5.02 -26.34 -2.78
N ASN A 76 6.08 -25.95 -3.48
CA ASN A 76 6.73 -26.68 -4.59
C ASN A 76 8.18 -26.99 -4.21
#